data_AF-G0HK79-F1
#
_entry.id   AF-G0HK79-F1
#
_cell.length_a   1.000
_cell.length_b   1.000
_cell.length_c   1.000
_cell.angle_alpha   90.00
_cell.angle_beta   90.00
_cell.angle_gamma   90.00
#
_symmetry.space_group_name_H-M   'P 1'
#
loop_
_entity.id
_entity.type
_entity.pdbx_description
1 polymer ?
#
loop_
_entity_poly.entity_id
_entity_poly.type
_entity_poly.pdbx_seq_one_letter_code
_entity_poly.pdbx_strand_id
1 'polypeptide(L)'
;MVIGSAVAYLVLSGRKEREWEEELDLSRGLNIVRMFKDPEYNITPKNRQNTKVAVKHAVKINKRALLDGMPKSATLIIVDSAGRAYAGKFGGIEYERRGLILKRDVPKIKVRTAKQGRPVVREYDDIQEVYIKLMKSTEHVANEWRKDKFYYAAIVAKKKGTYPFKIKRG
;
A
#
# COMPACT_ATOMS: atom_id res chain seq x y z
N MET A 1 -6.72 3.50 -16.58
CA MET A 1 -6.63 4.80 -15.88
C MET A 1 -5.65 4.63 -14.74
N VAL A 2 -4.50 5.31 -14.77
CA VAL A 2 -3.52 5.30 -13.69
C VAL A 2 -4.09 6.17 -12.58
N ILE A 3 -4.56 5.57 -11.49
CA ILE A 3 -5.17 6.33 -10.40
C ILE A 3 -4.06 6.61 -9.39
N GLY A 4 -3.33 7.71 -9.60
CA GLY A 4 -2.45 8.30 -8.60
C GLY A 4 -3.29 9.02 -7.54
N SER A 5 -2.86 8.92 -6.29
CA SER A 5 -3.70 9.27 -5.15
C SER A 5 -2.87 9.37 -3.88
N ALA A 6 -3.15 10.45 -3.15
CA ALA A 6 -2.34 10.95 -2.04
C ALA A 6 -2.37 10.02 -0.81
N VAL A 7 -1.28 10.07 -0.05
CA VAL A 7 -1.18 9.46 1.26
C VAL A 7 -1.81 10.39 2.29
N ALA A 8 -2.92 9.98 2.90
CA ALA A 8 -3.46 10.64 4.08
C ALA A 8 -2.86 9.99 5.32
N TYR A 9 -1.80 10.58 5.88
CA TYR A 9 -1.21 10.13 7.14
C TYR A 9 -2.09 10.52 8.33
N LEU A 10 -3.24 9.85 8.47
CA LEU A 10 -4.04 9.93 9.69
C LEU A 10 -3.41 9.04 10.76
N VAL A 11 -3.21 9.59 11.95
CA VAL A 11 -2.62 8.87 13.10
C VAL A 11 -3.74 8.55 14.08
N LEU A 12 -4.31 7.35 13.98
CA LEU A 12 -5.36 6.89 14.90
C LEU A 12 -4.82 6.27 16.18
N SER A 13 -3.49 6.10 16.29
CA SER A 13 -2.82 5.32 17.34
C SER A 13 -2.89 5.90 18.76
N GLY A 14 -3.48 7.09 18.95
CA GLY A 14 -3.65 7.74 20.25
C GLY A 14 -5.01 7.52 20.92
N ARG A 15 -5.99 6.97 20.21
CA ARG A 15 -7.37 6.81 20.70
C ARG A 15 -7.51 5.60 21.64
N LYS A 16 -8.30 5.77 22.71
CA LYS A 16 -8.54 4.74 23.74
C LYS A 16 -9.82 3.95 23.49
N GLU A 17 -10.73 4.48 22.69
CA GLU A 17 -12.01 3.87 22.35
C GLU A 17 -11.80 2.53 21.62
N ARG A 18 -12.63 1.54 21.94
CA ARG A 18 -12.59 0.23 21.26
C ARG A 18 -13.31 0.28 19.89
N GLU A 19 -14.32 1.12 19.77
CA GLU A 19 -15.13 1.27 18.57
C GLU A 19 -15.63 2.71 18.47
N TRP A 20 -15.47 3.33 17.30
CA TRP A 20 -15.94 4.70 17.03
C TRP A 20 -16.14 4.93 15.54
N GLU A 21 -16.62 6.12 15.22
CA GLU A 21 -16.80 6.60 13.87
C GLU A 21 -15.90 7.80 13.61
N GLU A 22 -15.28 7.81 12.44
CA GLU A 22 -14.31 8.83 12.05
C GLU A 22 -14.56 9.23 10.60
N GLU A 23 -14.47 10.53 10.33
CA GLU A 23 -14.50 11.06 8.99
C GLU A 23 -13.07 11.22 8.46
N LEU A 24 -12.79 10.63 7.30
CA LEU A 24 -11.48 10.69 6.67
C LEU A 24 -11.55 11.49 5.37
N ASP A 25 -10.70 12.49 5.26
CA ASP A 25 -10.47 13.22 4.00
C ASP A 25 -9.58 12.39 3.07
N LEU A 26 -10.18 11.93 1.98
CA LEU A 26 -9.52 11.07 1.00
C LEU A 26 -9.37 11.80 -0.33
N SER A 27 -8.19 11.66 -0.93
CA SER A 27 -7.97 12.00 -2.33
C SER A 27 -8.64 10.98 -3.23
N ARG A 28 -8.99 11.39 -4.46
CA ARG A 28 -9.44 10.45 -5.49
C ARG A 28 -8.36 9.37 -5.69
N GLY A 29 -8.74 8.11 -5.57
CA GLY A 29 -7.90 6.93 -5.74
C GLY A 29 -7.49 6.23 -4.46
N LEU A 30 -6.36 5.55 -4.47
CA LEU A 30 -5.77 4.81 -3.35
C LEU A 30 -5.05 5.72 -2.33
N ASN A 31 -5.53 5.71 -1.09
CA ASN A 31 -4.99 6.43 0.04
C ASN A 31 -4.42 5.42 1.05
N ILE A 32 -3.29 5.73 1.67
CA ILE A 32 -2.68 4.88 2.71
C ILE A 32 -2.95 5.53 4.07
N VAL A 33 -3.52 4.77 4.99
CA VAL A 33 -3.90 5.22 6.33
C VAL A 33 -3.07 4.46 7.36
N ARG A 34 -2.41 5.17 8.29
CA ARG A 34 -1.70 4.55 9.42
C ARG A 34 -2.71 4.21 10.51
N MET A 35 -2.72 2.95 10.90
CA MET A 35 -3.65 2.39 11.87
C MET A 35 -2.93 2.22 13.23
N PHE A 36 -3.17 1.10 13.90
CA PHE A 36 -2.65 0.80 15.23
C PHE A 36 -1.37 -0.03 15.18
N LYS A 37 -0.79 -0.29 16.35
CA LYS A 37 0.29 -1.28 16.53
C LYS A 37 -0.25 -2.70 16.71
N ASP A 38 -1.55 -2.83 16.79
CA ASP A 38 -2.29 -4.08 16.97
C ASP A 38 -2.89 -4.50 15.61
N PRO A 39 -2.66 -5.74 15.14
CA PRO A 39 -3.25 -6.24 13.90
C PRO A 39 -4.76 -6.50 13.98
N GLU A 40 -5.38 -6.59 15.16
CA GLU A 40 -6.79 -6.99 15.30
C GLU A 40 -7.81 -5.87 14.96
N TYR A 41 -7.33 -4.76 14.42
CA TYR A 41 -8.22 -3.68 14.03
C TYR A 41 -9.10 -4.01 12.82
N ASN A 42 -10.24 -3.34 12.76
CA ASN A 42 -11.08 -3.29 11.57
C ASN A 42 -11.42 -1.85 11.20
N ILE A 43 -11.36 -1.55 9.91
CA ILE A 43 -11.81 -0.28 9.32
C ILE A 43 -12.80 -0.58 8.21
N THR A 44 -13.98 0.04 8.28
CA THR A 44 -15.08 -0.23 7.37
C THR A 44 -15.70 1.08 6.87
N PRO A 45 -15.73 1.35 5.56
CA PRO A 45 -16.42 2.51 5.03
C PRO A 45 -17.92 2.32 5.20
N LYS A 46 -18.61 3.37 5.67
CA LYS A 46 -20.07 3.39 5.69
C LYS A 46 -20.66 3.61 4.29
N ASN A 47 -19.97 4.38 3.43
CA ASN A 47 -20.37 4.59 2.04
C ASN A 47 -19.58 3.69 1.07
N ARG A 48 -20.05 2.45 0.89
CA ARG A 48 -19.40 1.46 0.01
C ARG A 48 -19.50 1.75 -1.49
N GLN A 49 -20.43 2.61 -1.90
CA GLN A 49 -20.59 2.96 -3.33
C GLN A 49 -19.42 3.80 -3.84
N ASN A 50 -18.86 4.67 -2.99
CA ASN A 50 -17.80 5.62 -3.34
C ASN A 50 -16.45 5.34 -2.68
N THR A 51 -16.41 4.51 -1.63
CA THR A 51 -15.18 4.13 -0.94
C THR A 51 -15.10 2.64 -0.65
N LYS A 52 -13.88 2.10 -0.73
CA LYS A 52 -13.58 0.69 -0.53
C LYS A 52 -12.25 0.54 0.19
N VAL A 53 -12.13 -0.42 1.10
CA VAL A 53 -10.81 -0.84 1.60
C VAL A 53 -10.22 -1.86 0.62
N ALA A 54 -9.08 -1.54 0.03
CA ALA A 54 -8.38 -2.40 -0.93
C ALA A 54 -7.42 -3.37 -0.23
N VAL A 55 -6.70 -2.91 0.79
CA VAL A 55 -5.78 -3.72 1.60
C VAL A 55 -5.99 -3.36 3.07
N LYS A 56 -6.14 -4.38 3.91
CA LYS A 56 -6.14 -4.27 5.37
C LYS A 56 -4.85 -4.90 5.91
N HIS A 57 -4.41 -4.47 7.09
CA HIS A 57 -3.30 -5.08 7.84
C HIS A 57 -1.98 -5.09 7.07
N ALA A 58 -1.66 -4.01 6.37
CA ALA A 58 -0.36 -3.86 5.73
C ALA A 58 0.70 -3.37 6.73
N VAL A 59 1.97 -3.75 6.53
CA VAL A 59 3.11 -3.24 7.30
C VAL A 59 4.09 -2.54 6.36
N LYS A 60 4.73 -1.48 6.85
CA LYS A 60 5.76 -0.77 6.09
C LYS A 60 7.06 -1.57 6.13
N ILE A 61 7.67 -1.80 4.98
CA ILE A 61 8.91 -2.60 4.84
C ILE A 61 10.04 -1.82 4.18
N ASN A 62 11.26 -2.33 4.31
CA ASN A 62 12.41 -1.82 3.59
C ASN A 62 12.20 -2.03 2.08
N LYS A 63 12.34 -0.97 1.27
CA LYS A 63 12.16 -1.09 -0.19
C LYS A 63 13.13 -2.08 -0.83
N ARG A 64 14.31 -2.31 -0.24
CA ARG A 64 15.30 -3.30 -0.68
C ARG A 64 14.72 -4.73 -0.77
N ALA A 65 13.74 -5.04 0.07
CA ALA A 65 13.00 -6.30 0.02
C ALA A 65 12.38 -6.61 -1.36
N LEU A 66 12.09 -5.60 -2.18
CA LEU A 66 11.60 -5.80 -3.54
C LEU A 66 12.64 -6.46 -4.46
N LEU A 67 13.92 -6.29 -4.15
CA LEU A 67 15.06 -6.85 -4.88
C LEU A 67 15.53 -8.18 -4.25
N ASP A 68 15.38 -8.32 -2.93
CA ASP A 68 15.89 -9.46 -2.14
C ASP A 68 14.94 -10.68 -2.12
N GLY A 69 14.16 -10.90 -3.19
CA GLY A 69 13.36 -12.15 -3.34
C GLY A 69 11.92 -12.10 -2.81
N MET A 70 11.27 -10.94 -2.82
CA MET A 70 9.84 -10.79 -2.50
C MET A 70 8.96 -11.88 -3.16
N PRO A 71 8.10 -12.58 -2.39
CA PRO A 71 7.22 -13.60 -2.95
C PRO A 71 6.24 -13.02 -3.99
N LYS A 72 6.08 -13.67 -5.15
CA LYS A 72 5.09 -13.28 -6.18
C LYS A 72 3.63 -13.35 -5.68
N SER A 73 3.39 -14.07 -4.58
CA SER A 73 2.09 -14.14 -3.90
C SER A 73 1.81 -12.91 -3.04
N ALA A 74 2.83 -12.12 -2.69
CA ALA A 74 2.69 -10.96 -1.83
C ALA A 74 1.79 -9.90 -2.45
N THR A 75 0.85 -9.40 -1.66
CA THR A 75 0.08 -8.21 -2.01
C THR A 75 0.78 -7.00 -1.42
N LEU A 76 1.17 -6.07 -2.28
CA LEU A 76 1.95 -4.90 -1.94
C LEU A 76 1.15 -3.62 -2.17
N ILE A 77 1.57 -2.56 -1.49
CA ILE A 77 1.27 -1.18 -1.83
C ILE A 77 2.61 -0.49 -2.04
N ILE A 78 2.82 0.14 -3.20
CA ILE A 78 4.00 0.97 -3.47
C ILE A 78 3.58 2.43 -3.57
N VAL A 79 4.39 3.33 -3.00
CA VAL A 79 4.26 4.77 -3.16
C VAL A 79 5.47 5.26 -3.94
N ASP A 80 5.22 5.91 -5.07
CA ASP A 80 6.28 6.51 -5.87
C ASP A 80 6.65 7.93 -5.41
N SER A 81 7.74 8.47 -5.95
CA SER A 81 8.32 9.77 -5.65
C SER A 81 7.40 10.95 -5.94
N ALA A 82 6.40 10.75 -6.79
CA ALA A 82 5.33 11.72 -7.05
C ALA A 82 4.15 11.60 -6.07
N GLY A 83 4.29 10.78 -5.01
CA GLY A 83 3.27 10.57 -3.99
C GLY A 83 2.08 9.73 -4.47
N ARG A 84 2.22 8.97 -5.57
CA ARG A 84 1.15 8.12 -6.11
C ARG A 84 1.25 6.72 -5.54
N ALA A 85 0.12 6.19 -5.07
CA ALA A 85 0.06 4.85 -4.47
C ALA A 85 -0.59 3.81 -5.40
N TYR A 86 -0.03 2.61 -5.43
CA TYR A 86 -0.53 1.49 -6.23
C TYR A 86 -0.59 0.22 -5.39
N ALA A 87 -1.70 -0.51 -5.42
CA ALA A 87 -1.83 -1.78 -4.72
C ALA A 87 -2.13 -2.95 -5.66
N GLY A 88 -1.47 -4.08 -5.41
CA GLY A 88 -1.62 -5.28 -6.23
C GLY A 88 -0.67 -6.40 -5.81
N LYS A 89 -0.65 -7.49 -6.55
CA LYS A 89 0.33 -8.58 -6.32
C LYS A 89 1.69 -8.21 -6.87
N PHE A 90 2.76 -8.64 -6.20
CA PHE A 90 4.10 -8.52 -6.73
C PHE A 90 4.25 -9.32 -8.04
N GLY A 91 4.61 -8.63 -9.11
CA GLY A 91 4.70 -9.18 -10.46
C GLY A 91 6.09 -9.68 -10.84
N GLY A 92 7.11 -9.36 -10.02
CA GLY A 92 8.53 -9.59 -10.29
C GLY A 92 9.29 -8.31 -10.61
N ILE A 93 10.56 -8.49 -10.94
CA ILE A 93 11.49 -7.44 -11.35
C ILE A 93 11.76 -7.62 -12.85
N GLU A 94 11.66 -6.54 -13.60
CA GLU A 94 12.08 -6.45 -15.00
C GLU A 94 13.34 -5.58 -15.04
N TYR A 95 14.37 -5.98 -15.79
CA TYR A 95 15.57 -5.16 -15.96
C TYR A 95 15.52 -4.49 -17.33
N GLU A 96 15.58 -3.17 -17.34
CA GLU A 96 15.71 -2.41 -18.58
C GLU A 96 17.18 -2.00 -18.78
N ARG A 97 17.76 -2.40 -19.91
CA ARG A 97 19.09 -1.96 -20.32
C ARG A 97 19.03 -0.55 -20.87
N ARG A 98 19.67 0.41 -20.20
CA ARG A 98 19.78 1.81 -20.66
C ARG A 98 21.23 2.20 -20.93
N GLY A 99 21.43 3.05 -21.94
CA GLY A 99 22.74 3.60 -22.31
C GLY A 99 23.33 2.96 -23.57
N LEU A 100 23.88 3.79 -24.46
CA LEU A 100 24.51 3.37 -25.72
C LEU A 100 25.93 2.81 -25.51
N ILE A 101 26.67 3.32 -24.50
CA ILE A 101 28.10 3.01 -24.30
C ILE A 101 28.34 2.27 -22.97
N LEU A 102 27.69 2.69 -21.88
CA LEU A 102 27.71 1.98 -20.58
C LEU A 102 26.29 1.51 -20.26
N LYS A 103 25.95 0.30 -20.73
CA LYS A 103 24.65 -0.32 -20.44
C LYS A 103 24.52 -0.55 -18.94
N ARG A 104 23.55 0.12 -18.31
CA ARG A 104 23.15 -0.11 -16.91
C ARG A 104 21.81 -0.85 -16.90
N ASP A 105 21.73 -1.88 -16.07
CA ASP A 105 20.47 -2.59 -15.79
C ASP A 105 19.69 -1.81 -14.73
N VAL A 106 18.58 -1.20 -15.14
CA VAL A 106 17.70 -0.46 -14.24
C VAL A 106 16.57 -1.40 -13.77
N PRO A 107 16.48 -1.72 -12.47
CA PRO A 107 15.43 -2.58 -11.96
C PRO A 107 14.08 -1.85 -11.98
N LYS A 108 13.09 -2.47 -12.62
CA LYS A 108 11.70 -2.05 -12.66
C LYS A 108 10.83 -3.04 -11.90
N ILE A 109 10.04 -2.53 -10.97
CA ILE A 109 9.14 -3.29 -10.12
C ILE A 109 7.77 -3.36 -10.79
N LYS A 110 7.30 -4.58 -11.04
CA LYS A 110 5.98 -4.85 -11.60
C LYS A 110 4.97 -5.12 -10.49
N VAL A 111 3.84 -4.43 -10.53
CA VAL A 111 2.70 -4.66 -9.63
C VAL A 111 1.48 -5.03 -10.47
N ARG A 112 0.96 -6.24 -10.24
CA ARG A 112 -0.25 -6.77 -10.88
C ARG A 112 -1.47 -6.30 -10.09
N THR A 113 -2.09 -5.21 -10.54
CA THR A 113 -3.36 -4.73 -10.00
C THR A 113 -4.50 -5.70 -10.32
N ALA A 114 -5.61 -5.67 -9.57
CA ALA A 114 -6.70 -6.65 -9.70
C ALA A 114 -7.30 -6.79 -11.12
N LYS A 115 -7.95 -7.95 -11.36
CA LYS A 115 -8.53 -8.47 -12.62
C LYS A 115 -8.92 -7.34 -13.59
N GLN A 116 -8.23 -7.28 -14.74
CA GLN A 116 -8.45 -6.38 -15.90
C GLN A 116 -7.58 -5.09 -15.99
N GLY A 117 -6.75 -4.76 -15.01
CA GLY A 117 -5.79 -3.64 -15.14
C GLY A 117 -4.49 -4.03 -15.86
N ARG A 118 -3.94 -3.14 -16.70
CA ARG A 118 -2.53 -3.24 -17.14
C ARG A 118 -1.63 -3.23 -15.90
N PRO A 119 -0.61 -4.11 -15.80
CA PRO A 119 0.35 -4.06 -14.71
C PRO A 119 0.97 -2.68 -14.59
N VAL A 120 1.15 -2.21 -13.37
CA VAL A 120 1.90 -0.99 -13.10
C VAL A 120 3.36 -1.37 -13.03
N VAL A 121 4.20 -0.69 -13.80
CA VAL A 121 5.66 -0.85 -13.78
C VAL A 121 6.27 0.47 -13.32
N ARG A 122 7.13 0.42 -12.31
CA ARG A 122 7.81 1.58 -11.75
C ARG A 122 9.30 1.29 -11.61
N GLU A 123 10.13 2.27 -11.91
CA GLU A 123 11.57 2.16 -11.63
C GLU A 123 11.76 2.05 -10.11
N TYR A 124 12.71 1.22 -9.69
CA TYR A 124 12.97 1.00 -8.27
C TYR A 124 13.35 2.29 -7.53
N ASP A 125 14.09 3.17 -8.22
CA ASP A 125 14.56 4.43 -7.64
C ASP A 125 13.42 5.43 -7.41
N ASP A 126 12.36 5.35 -8.23
CA ASP A 126 11.14 6.14 -8.04
C ASP A 126 10.30 5.66 -6.86
N ILE A 127 10.55 4.47 -6.30
CA ILE A 127 9.76 3.94 -5.19
C ILE A 127 10.32 4.49 -3.87
N GLN A 128 9.48 5.24 -3.16
CA GLN A 128 9.80 5.80 -1.85
C GLN A 128 9.38 4.87 -0.71
N GLU A 129 8.14 4.37 -0.76
CA GLU A 129 7.58 3.55 0.31
C GLU A 129 6.99 2.26 -0.23
N VAL A 130 7.14 1.20 0.56
CA VAL A 130 6.62 -0.12 0.25
C VAL A 130 5.92 -0.66 1.48
N TYR A 131 4.74 -1.22 1.26
CA TYR A 131 3.97 -1.90 2.27
C TYR A 131 3.60 -3.28 1.77
N ILE A 132 3.59 -4.26 2.65
CA ILE A 132 3.14 -5.63 2.36
C ILE A 132 1.92 -5.94 3.21
N LYS A 133 0.90 -6.53 2.59
CA LYS A 133 -0.24 -7.09 3.32
C LYS A 133 0.23 -8.24 4.19
N LEU A 134 -0.06 -8.20 5.48
CA LEU A 134 0.21 -9.33 6.36
C LEU A 134 -0.76 -10.48 6.03
N MET A 135 -0.19 -11.63 5.71
CA MET A 135 -0.89 -12.90 5.45
C MET A 135 -0.01 -14.01 6.02
N LYS A 136 -0.57 -15.17 6.37
CA LYS A 136 0.22 -16.31 6.88
C LYS A 136 1.40 -16.66 5.96
N SER A 137 1.20 -16.59 4.64
CA SER A 137 2.25 -16.90 3.65
C SER A 137 3.34 -15.84 3.49
N THR A 138 3.14 -14.64 4.03
CA THR A 138 4.11 -13.52 3.92
C THR A 138 4.51 -12.98 5.29
N GLU A 139 4.10 -13.63 6.37
CA GLU A 139 4.29 -13.14 7.74
C GLU A 139 5.77 -13.12 8.13
N HIS A 140 6.49 -14.20 7.86
CA HIS A 140 7.92 -14.31 8.15
C HIS A 140 8.72 -13.17 7.49
N VAL A 141 8.58 -13.01 6.17
CA VAL A 141 9.27 -11.96 5.40
C VAL A 141 8.81 -10.55 5.77
N ALA A 142 7.52 -10.37 6.08
CA ALA A 142 6.97 -9.08 6.50
C ALA A 142 7.53 -8.64 7.85
N ASN A 143 7.77 -9.57 8.77
CA ASN A 143 8.38 -9.30 10.08
C ASN A 143 9.87 -8.99 9.95
N GLU A 144 10.60 -9.75 9.13
CA GLU A 144 12.03 -9.53 8.89
C GLU A 144 12.32 -8.14 8.30
N TRP A 145 11.53 -7.71 7.32
CA TRP A 145 11.79 -6.45 6.59
C TRP A 145 11.08 -5.22 7.16
N ARG A 146 10.39 -5.37 8.29
CA ARG A 146 9.53 -4.35 8.89
C ARG A 146 10.32 -3.10 9.28
N LYS A 147 9.86 -1.91 8.89
CA LYS A 147 10.48 -0.62 9.25
C LYS A 147 9.90 0.03 10.51
N ASP A 148 8.65 -0.27 10.83
CA ASP A 148 7.98 0.31 11.99
C ASP A 148 6.96 -0.66 12.60
N LYS A 149 6.54 -0.40 13.84
CA LYS A 149 5.58 -1.25 14.57
C LYS A 149 4.11 -0.99 14.23
N PHE A 150 3.80 -0.17 13.24
CA PHE A 150 2.43 0.18 12.91
C PHE A 150 1.90 -0.70 11.78
N TYR A 151 0.58 -0.81 11.75
CA TYR A 151 -0.17 -1.36 10.64
C TYR A 151 -0.81 -0.25 9.83
N TYR A 152 -1.14 -0.56 8.59
CA TYR A 152 -1.65 0.37 7.60
C TYR A 152 -2.80 -0.26 6.82
N ALA A 153 -3.68 0.58 6.30
CA ALA A 153 -4.74 0.19 5.37
C ALA A 153 -4.62 1.01 4.07
N ALA A 154 -4.95 0.39 2.94
CA ALA A 154 -5.14 1.09 1.67
C ALA A 154 -6.62 1.23 1.36
N ILE A 155 -7.08 2.46 1.16
CA ILE A 155 -8.49 2.80 0.92
C ILE A 155 -8.61 3.45 -0.45
N VAL A 156 -9.49 2.93 -1.29
CA VAL A 156 -9.79 3.49 -2.61
C VAL A 156 -11.04 4.35 -2.53
N ALA A 157 -10.93 5.62 -2.89
CA ALA A 157 -12.03 6.57 -3.05
C ALA A 157 -12.26 6.88 -4.54
N LYS A 158 -13.51 6.88 -5.00
CA LYS A 158 -13.84 7.17 -6.42
C LYS A 158 -13.69 8.65 -6.78
N LYS A 159 -13.93 9.55 -5.81
CA LYS A 159 -13.80 11.01 -5.91
C LYS A 159 -13.06 11.54 -4.68
N LYS A 160 -12.58 12.78 -4.75
CA LYS A 160 -12.03 13.47 -3.56
C LYS A 160 -13.18 13.83 -2.62
N GLY A 161 -12.99 13.71 -1.32
CA GLY A 161 -13.97 14.15 -0.32
C GLY A 161 -13.76 13.50 1.04
N THR A 162 -14.67 13.83 1.95
CA THR A 162 -14.72 13.33 3.32
C THR A 162 -15.64 12.10 3.38
N TYR A 163 -15.18 11.03 4.02
CA TYR A 163 -15.89 9.76 4.05
C TYR A 163 -15.96 9.20 5.47
N PRO A 164 -17.16 8.80 5.93
CA PRO A 164 -17.31 8.21 7.25
C PRO A 164 -16.88 6.74 7.27
N PHE A 165 -16.08 6.41 8.27
CA PHE A 165 -15.60 5.07 8.57
C PHE A 165 -16.03 4.66 9.97
N LYS A 166 -16.32 3.37 10.11
CA LYS A 166 -16.41 2.70 11.39
C LYS A 166 -15.09 2.01 11.68
N ILE A 167 -14.49 2.32 12.81
CA ILE A 167 -13.20 1.78 13.24
C ILE A 167 -13.43 0.96 14.51
N LYS A 168 -12.85 -0.24 14.55
CA LYS A 168 -12.81 -1.11 15.73
C LYS A 168 -11.36 -1.49 16.00
N ARG A 169 -11.00 -1.54 17.27
CA ARG A 169 -9.74 -2.07 17.79
C ARG A 169 -10.02 -3.39 18.52
N GLY A 170 -9.11 -4.37 18.39
CA GLY A 170 -9.16 -5.66 19.10
C GLY A 170 -9.22 -5.46 20.60
#